data_AF-A0A2M8B3G9-F1
#
_entry.id   AF-A0A2M8B3G9-F1
#
_cell.length_a   1.000
_cell.length_b   1.000
_cell.length_c   1.000
_cell.angle_alpha   90.00
_cell.angle_beta   90.00
_cell.angle_gamma   90.00
#
_symmetry.space_group_name_H-M   'P 1'
#
loop_
_entity.id
_entity.type
_entity.pdbx_description
1 polymer ?
#
loop_
_entity_poly.entity_id
_entity_poly.type
_entity_poly.pdbx_seq_one_letter_code
_entity_poly.pdbx_strand_id
1 'polypeptide(L)'
;MDRLLFGDNQFFGVNHMSEEKARAQSMRFQDIKAVIDVLDTAYDGGIKTFMCPTHDRIALICDHWRANPARYRDYAFFPCMPYAHKYNNAVTDYGMLGALRRFLPDEGLLDAAMRGGMSLAKKDIEGM
;
A
#
# COMPACT_ATOMS: atom_id res chain seq x y z
N MET A 1 15.13 11.55 -8.20
CA MET A 1 14.35 11.59 -6.95
C MET A 1 13.99 13.03 -6.66
N ASP A 2 12.77 13.26 -6.16
CA ASP A 2 12.37 14.58 -5.68
C ASP A 2 13.23 15.01 -4.49
N ARG A 3 13.43 16.32 -4.35
CA ARG A 3 14.21 16.90 -3.25
C ARG A 3 13.45 16.93 -1.93
N LEU A 4 12.12 16.79 -1.99
CA LEU A 4 11.22 16.85 -0.85
C LEU A 4 10.15 15.77 -1.00
N LEU A 5 9.95 15.00 0.07
CA LEU A 5 9.00 13.90 0.14
C LEU A 5 8.12 14.12 1.36
N PHE A 6 6.85 13.75 1.27
CA PHE A 6 5.93 13.77 2.41
C PHE A 6 6.00 12.45 3.17
N GLY A 7 6.13 12.50 4.50
CA GLY A 7 6.19 11.32 5.37
C GLY A 7 4.87 11.01 6.07
N ASP A 8 4.73 9.79 6.58
CA ASP A 8 3.46 9.25 7.07
C ASP A 8 3.30 9.21 8.61
N ASN A 9 4.38 9.37 9.38
CA ASN A 9 4.43 9.16 10.84
C ASN A 9 3.27 9.83 11.61
N GLN A 10 2.91 11.05 11.24
CA GLN A 10 1.84 11.81 11.89
C GLN A 10 0.46 11.14 11.76
N PHE A 11 0.23 10.38 10.69
CA PHE A 11 -1.04 9.68 10.45
C PHE A 11 -1.20 8.44 11.34
N PHE A 12 -0.11 7.99 11.95
CA PHE A 12 -0.07 6.83 12.85
C PHE A 12 0.21 7.23 14.30
N GLY A 13 0.17 8.54 14.61
CA GLY A 13 0.44 9.05 15.97
C GLY A 13 1.85 8.77 16.46
N VAL A 14 2.80 8.56 15.54
CA VAL A 14 4.20 8.33 15.91
C VAL A 14 4.85 9.66 16.27
N ASN A 15 5.07 9.90 17.56
CA ASN A 15 5.74 11.09 18.05
C ASN A 15 6.65 10.75 19.25
N HIS A 16 7.96 10.94 19.09
CA HIS A 16 8.95 10.62 20.14
C HIS A 16 9.12 11.73 21.19
N MET A 17 8.61 12.93 20.92
CA MET A 17 8.82 14.10 21.78
C MET A 17 7.63 14.36 22.71
N SER A 18 6.43 13.87 22.37
CA SER A 18 5.21 14.15 23.14
C SER A 18 4.13 13.10 22.89
N GLU A 19 3.74 12.42 23.97
CA GLU A 19 2.65 11.45 23.98
C GLU A 19 1.28 12.13 23.76
N GLU A 20 1.07 13.33 24.31
CA GLU A 20 -0.17 14.08 24.10
C GLU A 20 -0.39 14.41 22.62
N LYS A 21 0.68 14.82 21.91
CA LYS A 21 0.63 15.05 20.47
C LYS A 21 0.37 13.76 19.69
N ALA A 22 1.02 12.65 20.08
CA ALA A 22 0.75 11.34 19.51
C ALA A 22 -0.74 10.97 19.63
N ARG A 23 -1.32 11.16 20.81
CA ARG A 23 -2.74 10.86 21.07
C ARG A 23 -3.67 11.76 20.26
N ALA A 24 -3.40 13.06 20.21
CA ALA A 24 -4.19 14.01 19.42
C ALA A 24 -4.14 13.69 17.92
N GLN A 25 -2.95 13.36 17.40
CA GLN A 25 -2.77 12.93 16.01
C GLN A 25 -3.51 11.63 15.72
N SER A 26 -3.39 10.62 16.59
CA SER A 26 -4.13 9.36 16.45
C SER A 26 -5.65 9.57 16.42
N MET A 27 -6.19 10.47 17.24
CA MET A 27 -7.63 10.80 17.22
C MET A 27 -8.01 11.52 15.92
N ARG A 28 -7.27 12.57 15.54
CA ARG A 28 -7.56 13.36 14.33
C ARG A 28 -7.51 12.49 13.07
N PHE A 29 -6.47 11.69 12.95
CA PHE A 29 -6.23 10.85 11.78
C PHE A 29 -6.88 9.48 11.92
N GLN A 30 -7.90 9.29 12.77
CA GLN A 30 -8.79 8.13 12.63
C GLN A 30 -9.65 8.25 11.36
N ASP A 31 -10.10 9.46 11.04
CA ASP A 31 -10.80 9.76 9.80
C ASP A 31 -9.80 9.80 8.63
N ILE A 32 -10.07 9.02 7.59
CA ILE A 32 -9.25 9.02 6.37
C ILE A 32 -9.34 10.35 5.63
N LYS A 33 -10.47 11.07 5.71
CA LYS A 33 -10.59 12.39 5.08
C LYS A 33 -9.56 13.37 5.65
N ALA A 34 -9.35 13.36 6.96
CA ALA A 34 -8.34 14.21 7.59
C ALA A 34 -6.91 13.92 7.09
N VAL A 35 -6.62 12.68 6.69
CA VAL A 35 -5.35 12.30 6.06
C VAL A 35 -5.28 12.85 4.63
N ILE A 36 -6.36 12.64 3.84
CA ILE A 36 -6.47 13.13 2.46
C ILE A 36 -6.33 14.66 2.41
N ASP A 37 -7.00 15.40 3.30
CA ASP A 37 -6.94 16.87 3.34
C ASP A 37 -5.51 17.39 3.56
N VAL A 38 -4.73 16.70 4.40
CA VAL A 38 -3.32 17.04 4.65
C VAL A 38 -2.46 16.74 3.43
N LEU A 39 -2.69 15.60 2.76
CA LEU A 39 -1.98 15.25 1.54
C LEU A 39 -2.35 16.17 0.37
N ASP A 40 -3.61 16.58 0.26
CA ASP A 40 -4.07 17.58 -0.70
C ASP A 40 -3.37 18.93 -0.46
N THR A 41 -3.28 19.37 0.80
CA THR A 41 -2.55 20.59 1.15
C THR A 41 -1.06 20.51 0.75
N ALA A 42 -0.42 19.35 0.99
CA ALA A 42 0.97 19.13 0.60
C ALA A 42 1.14 19.13 -0.93
N TYR A 43 0.21 18.48 -1.64
CA TYR A 43 0.17 18.42 -3.10
C TYR A 43 -0.03 19.79 -3.74
N ASP A 44 -0.99 20.57 -3.22
CA ASP A 44 -1.24 21.95 -3.66
C ASP A 44 -0.04 22.86 -3.34
N GLY A 45 0.74 22.52 -2.30
CA GLY A 45 2.04 23.13 -1.97
C GLY A 45 3.22 22.66 -2.85
N GLY A 46 2.99 21.76 -3.80
CA GLY A 46 4.00 21.26 -4.74
C GLY A 46 4.74 20.00 -4.31
N ILE A 47 4.37 19.37 -3.19
CA ILE A 47 4.95 18.10 -2.73
C ILE A 47 4.19 16.95 -3.38
N LYS A 48 4.81 16.32 -4.38
CA LYS A 48 4.14 15.33 -5.23
C LYS A 48 4.51 13.88 -4.94
N THR A 49 5.38 13.65 -3.96
CA THR A 49 5.78 12.31 -3.58
C THR A 49 5.48 12.03 -2.12
N PHE A 50 4.80 10.91 -1.87
CA PHE A 50 4.43 10.44 -0.55
C PHE A 50 5.13 9.12 -0.23
N MET A 51 5.93 9.13 0.84
CA MET A 51 6.60 7.96 1.39
C MET A 51 5.70 7.34 2.46
N CYS A 52 5.33 6.08 2.27
CA CYS A 52 4.30 5.44 3.09
C CYS A 52 4.55 3.95 3.33
N PRO A 53 4.06 3.37 4.44
CA PRO A 53 4.14 1.94 4.72
C PRO A 53 3.13 1.17 3.88
N THR A 54 3.23 -0.15 3.89
CA THR A 54 2.25 -1.05 3.26
C THR A 54 1.05 -1.34 4.18
N HIS A 55 0.60 -0.37 4.97
CA HIS A 55 -0.50 -0.53 5.92
C HIS A 55 -1.86 -0.46 5.19
N ASP A 56 -2.87 -1.24 5.61
CA ASP A 56 -4.18 -1.33 4.92
C ASP A 56 -4.85 0.04 4.71
N ARG A 57 -4.68 0.96 5.66
CA ARG A 57 -5.19 2.35 5.54
C ARG A 57 -4.65 3.14 4.35
N ILE A 58 -3.45 2.81 3.86
CA ILE A 58 -2.88 3.44 2.66
C ILE A 58 -3.67 3.02 1.41
N ALA A 59 -4.28 1.84 1.41
CA ALA A 59 -5.15 1.43 0.30
C ALA A 59 -6.30 2.42 0.08
N LEU A 60 -6.89 2.95 1.16
CA LEU A 60 -7.95 3.96 1.06
C LEU A 60 -7.48 5.26 0.40
N ILE A 61 -6.22 5.64 0.62
CA ILE A 61 -5.59 6.80 -0.04
C ILE A 61 -5.40 6.50 -1.52
N CYS A 62 -4.86 5.31 -1.83
CA CYS A 62 -4.70 4.86 -3.21
C CYS A 62 -6.04 4.79 -3.96
N ASP A 63 -7.11 4.36 -3.31
CA ASP A 63 -8.47 4.32 -3.87
C ASP A 63 -8.96 5.72 -4.22
N HIS A 64 -8.77 6.69 -3.31
CA HIS A 64 -9.12 8.09 -3.57
C HIS A 64 -8.31 8.68 -4.74
N TRP A 65 -7.01 8.38 -4.82
CA TRP A 65 -6.16 8.85 -5.91
C TRP A 65 -6.59 8.23 -7.25
N ARG A 66 -6.88 6.92 -7.27
CA ARG A 66 -7.36 6.21 -8.47
C ARG A 66 -8.75 6.69 -8.92
N ALA A 67 -9.61 7.10 -7.99
CA ALA A 67 -10.91 7.68 -8.31
C ALA A 67 -10.81 9.11 -8.91
N ASN A 68 -9.68 9.80 -8.70
CA ASN A 68 -9.48 11.20 -9.10
C ASN A 68 -8.19 11.40 -9.95
N PRO A 69 -8.00 10.65 -11.04
CA PRO A 69 -6.73 10.62 -11.78
C PRO A 69 -6.38 11.96 -12.44
N ALA A 70 -7.38 12.79 -12.75
CA ALA A 70 -7.16 14.12 -13.31
C ALA A 70 -6.46 15.06 -12.33
N ARG A 71 -6.73 14.93 -11.02
CA ARG A 71 -6.12 15.77 -9.98
C ARG A 71 -4.70 15.33 -9.67
N TYR A 72 -4.43 14.02 -9.64
CA TYR A 72 -3.20 13.44 -9.06
C TYR A 72 -2.26 12.79 -10.10
N ARG A 73 -2.29 13.25 -11.36
CA ARG A 73 -1.59 12.61 -12.48
C ARG A 73 -0.08 12.45 -12.30
N ASP A 74 0.56 13.35 -11.57
CA ASP A 74 2.00 13.40 -11.35
C ASP A 74 2.39 13.05 -9.90
N TYR A 75 1.48 12.44 -9.15
CA TYR A 75 1.73 11.99 -7.79
C TYR A 75 2.47 10.65 -7.77
N ALA A 76 3.47 10.51 -6.91
CA ALA A 76 4.23 9.28 -6.73
C ALA A 76 4.11 8.71 -5.31
N PHE A 77 3.86 7.41 -5.22
CA PHE A 77 3.88 6.67 -3.96
C PHE A 77 5.19 5.91 -3.82
N PHE A 78 5.90 6.16 -2.72
CA PHE A 78 7.17 5.52 -2.40
C PHE A 78 6.95 4.58 -1.21
N PRO A 79 6.62 3.29 -1.45
CA PRO A 79 6.39 2.35 -0.38
C PRO A 79 7.69 2.07 0.38
N CYS A 80 7.64 2.24 1.70
CA CYS A 80 8.71 1.81 2.60
C CYS A 80 8.73 0.28 2.62
N MET A 81 9.77 -0.33 2.05
CA MET A 81 9.97 -1.78 2.14
C MET A 81 9.96 -2.20 3.60
N PRO A 82 9.05 -3.09 4.03
CA PRO A 82 9.09 -3.61 5.38
C PRO A 82 10.37 -4.41 5.56
N TYR A 83 11.00 -4.29 6.72
CA TYR A 83 12.18 -5.07 7.06
C TYR A 83 11.94 -6.57 6.79
N ALA A 84 12.94 -7.27 6.23
CA ALA A 84 12.84 -8.66 5.79
C ALA A 84 12.22 -9.62 6.84
N HIS A 85 12.43 -9.34 8.13
CA HIS A 85 11.86 -10.14 9.21
C HIS A 85 10.32 -10.11 9.27
N LYS A 86 9.64 -9.05 8.80
CA LYS A 86 8.17 -9.04 8.70
C LYS A 86 7.65 -10.04 7.67
N TYR A 87 8.39 -10.26 6.58
CA TYR A 87 8.07 -11.32 5.62
C TYR A 87 8.30 -12.71 6.21
N ASN A 88 9.40 -12.89 6.96
CA ASN A 88 9.65 -14.15 7.68
C ASN A 88 8.56 -14.45 8.71
N ASN A 89 8.09 -13.46 9.46
CA ASN A 89 6.98 -13.63 10.40
C ASN A 89 5.69 -13.96 9.66
N ALA A 90 5.38 -13.32 8.53
CA ALA A 90 4.20 -13.69 7.73
C ALA A 90 4.26 -15.13 7.21
N VAL A 91 5.44 -15.63 6.81
CA VAL A 91 5.63 -17.04 6.40
C VAL A 91 5.53 -17.98 7.60
N THR A 92 5.99 -17.56 8.78
CA THR A 92 5.91 -18.34 10.02
C THR A 92 4.49 -18.42 10.56
N ASP A 93 3.76 -17.30 10.56
CA ASP A 93 2.44 -17.16 11.17
C ASP A 93 1.30 -17.68 10.26
N TYR A 94 1.43 -17.54 8.94
CA TYR A 94 0.38 -17.92 7.97
C TYR A 94 0.77 -19.10 7.08
N GLY A 95 1.98 -19.64 7.24
CA GLY A 95 2.55 -20.63 6.33
C GLY A 95 2.85 -20.05 4.93
N MET A 96 3.63 -20.78 4.12
CA MET A 96 3.97 -20.35 2.76
C MET A 96 2.73 -20.08 1.89
N LEU A 97 1.67 -20.89 2.04
CA LEU A 97 0.44 -20.77 1.26
C LEU A 97 -0.41 -19.55 1.66
N GLY A 98 -0.49 -19.25 2.96
CA GLY A 98 -1.21 -18.08 3.47
C GLY A 98 -0.49 -16.76 3.18
N ALA A 99 0.85 -16.76 3.24
CA ALA A 99 1.65 -15.63 2.79
C ALA A 99 1.46 -15.37 1.28
N LEU A 100 1.50 -16.42 0.44
CA LEU A 100 1.26 -16.29 -1.00
C LEU A 100 -0.11 -15.67 -1.30
N ARG A 101 -1.16 -16.11 -0.58
CA ARG A 101 -2.52 -15.59 -0.75
C ARG A 101 -2.67 -14.15 -0.25
N ARG A 102 -1.92 -13.72 0.76
CA ARG A 102 -1.92 -12.33 1.25
C ARG A 102 -1.23 -11.37 0.28
N PHE A 103 -0.26 -11.86 -0.49
CA PHE A 103 0.47 -11.07 -1.50
C PHE A 103 -0.13 -11.15 -2.91
N LEU A 104 -1.02 -12.11 -3.18
CA LEU A 104 -1.75 -12.22 -4.44
C LEU A 104 -3.15 -11.58 -4.30
N PRO A 105 -3.60 -10.78 -5.29
CA PRO A 105 -4.98 -10.29 -5.31
C PRO A 105 -5.96 -11.47 -5.46
N ASP A 106 -7.10 -11.45 -4.76
CA ASP A 106 -8.10 -12.52 -4.79
C ASP A 106 -8.61 -12.84 -6.21
N GLU A 107 -8.63 -11.85 -7.11
CA GLU A 107 -9.00 -12.00 -8.53
C GLU A 107 -7.96 -12.79 -9.35
N GLY A 108 -6.69 -12.81 -8.91
CA GLY A 108 -5.58 -13.42 -9.64
C GLY A 108 -5.49 -14.94 -9.50
N LEU A 109 -6.13 -15.53 -8.49
CA LEU A 109 -6.04 -16.97 -8.22
C LEU A 109 -6.80 -17.81 -9.26
N LEU A 110 -7.98 -17.34 -9.67
CA LEU A 110 -8.79 -17.95 -10.73
C LEU A 110 -8.12 -17.77 -12.11
N ASP A 111 -7.65 -16.57 -12.43
CA ASP A 111 -6.94 -16.31 -13.71
C ASP A 111 -5.62 -17.08 -13.78
N ALA A 112 -4.85 -17.16 -12.68
CA ALA A 112 -3.63 -17.95 -12.62
C ALA A 112 -3.90 -19.46 -12.71
N ALA A 113 -4.96 -19.96 -12.07
CA ALA A 113 -5.37 -21.36 -12.20
C ALA A 113 -5.83 -21.69 -13.63
N MET A 114 -6.58 -20.78 -14.26
CA MET A 114 -7.07 -20.95 -15.64
C MET A 114 -5.93 -20.91 -16.66
N ARG A 115 -4.99 -19.97 -16.51
CA ARG A 115 -3.77 -19.90 -17.34
C ARG A 115 -2.84 -21.09 -17.09
N GLY A 116 -2.72 -21.55 -15.84
CA GLY A 116 -1.97 -22.76 -15.49
C GLY A 116 -2.58 -24.02 -16.12
N GLY A 117 -3.90 -24.15 -16.05
CA GLY A 117 -4.65 -25.24 -16.69
C GLY A 117 -4.54 -25.22 -18.22
N MET A 118 -4.70 -24.05 -18.84
CA MET A 118 -4.49 -23.89 -20.29
C MET A 118 -3.06 -24.18 -20.71
N SER A 119 -2.06 -23.85 -19.89
CA SER A 119 -0.65 -24.14 -20.18
C SER A 119 -0.32 -25.63 -20.07
N LEU A 120 -0.94 -26.36 -19.14
CA LEU A 120 -0.80 -27.81 -19.04
C LEU A 120 -1.54 -28.50 -20.20
N ALA A 121 -2.77 -28.08 -20.52
CA ALA A 121 -3.53 -28.61 -21.64
C ALA A 121 -2.87 -28.33 -23.01
N LYS A 122 -2.26 -27.15 -23.19
CA LYS A 122 -1.48 -26.86 -24.41
C LYS A 122 -0.21 -27.71 -24.52
N LYS A 123 0.45 -28.01 -23.39
CA LYS A 123 1.64 -28.88 -23.40
C LYS A 123 1.32 -30.30 -23.89
N ASP A 124 0.11 -30.80 -23.62
CA ASP A 124 -0.33 -32.11 -24.15
C ASP A 124 -0.75 -32.05 -25.63
N ILE A 125 -1.14 -30.86 -26.15
CA ILE A 125 -1.56 -30.70 -27.56
C ILE A 125 -0.36 -30.44 -28.49
N GLU A 126 0.67 -29.74 -28.02
CA GLU A 126 1.92 -29.52 -28.79
C GLU A 126 2.94 -30.66 -28.63
N GLY A 127 2.65 -31.64 -27.75
CA GLY A 127 3.48 -32.81 -27.46
C GLY A 127 3.09 -34.10 -28.18
N MET A 128 2.12 -34.07 -29.11
CA MET A 128 1.76 -35.16 -30.03
C MET A 128 2.12 -34.85 -31.47
#